data_AF-A0A4W3H280-F1
#
_entry.id   AF-A0A4W3H280-F1
#
_cell.length_a   1.000
_cell.length_b   1.000
_cell.length_c   1.000
_cell.angle_alpha   90.00
_cell.angle_beta   90.00
_cell.angle_gamma   90.00
#
_symmetry.space_group_name_H-M   'P 1'
#
loop_
_entity.id
_entity.type
_entity.pdbx_description
1 polymer ?
#
loop_
_entity_poly.entity_id
_entity_poly.type
_entity_poly.pdbx_seq_one_letter_code
_entity_poly.pdbx_strand_id
1 'polypeptide(L)'
;GIVNRLNISDRGDLNAIEKVGTEMFSDGEMNWGRVVSFIAFGAVMGERLADMQMQDLIDLVAEEITQYLTQQKREWLQKHNGWDGFTEFFEENDLEDSTKKVLMVVASVGLAGAGILHWLR
;
A
#
# COMPACT_ATOMS: atom_id res chain seq x y z
N GLY A 1 6.67 -10.55 -8.69
CA GLY A 1 6.47 -9.29 -7.94
C GLY A 1 7.26 -9.29 -6.65
N ILE A 2 7.38 -8.12 -6.01
CA ILE A 2 8.03 -7.94 -4.70
C ILE A 2 7.49 -8.91 -3.64
N VAL A 3 6.19 -9.21 -3.68
CA VAL A 3 5.54 -10.16 -2.75
C VAL A 3 6.17 -11.55 -2.77
N ASN A 4 6.64 -12.04 -3.93
CA ASN A 4 7.32 -13.35 -4.01
C ASN A 4 8.76 -13.30 -3.48
N ARG A 5 9.34 -12.11 -3.30
CA ARG A 5 10.70 -11.92 -2.76
C ARG A 5 10.69 -11.72 -1.24
N LEU A 6 9.54 -11.34 -0.67
CA LEU A 6 9.34 -11.25 0.76
C LEU A 6 8.94 -12.64 1.27
N ASN A 7 9.94 -13.39 1.76
CA ASN A 7 9.71 -14.69 2.36
C ASN A 7 9.13 -14.49 3.78
N ILE A 8 7.83 -14.17 3.87
CA ILE A 8 7.12 -14.10 5.15
C ILE A 8 6.65 -15.50 5.51
N SER A 9 7.34 -16.08 6.47
CA SER A 9 7.11 -17.45 6.98
C SER A 9 6.77 -17.47 8.46
N ASP A 10 7.05 -16.39 9.20
CA ASP A 10 6.64 -16.22 10.58
C ASP A 10 6.40 -14.75 10.97
N ARG A 11 6.12 -14.52 12.26
CA ARG A 11 5.88 -13.19 12.85
C ARG A 11 7.12 -12.27 12.80
N GLY A 12 8.32 -12.84 12.86
CA GLY A 12 9.58 -12.11 12.79
C GLY A 12 9.86 -11.51 11.41
N ASP A 13 9.27 -12.07 10.36
CA ASP A 13 9.42 -11.59 8.98
C ASP A 13 8.59 -10.32 8.68
N LEU A 14 7.68 -9.91 9.58
CA LEU A 14 6.79 -8.76 9.39
C LEU A 14 7.51 -7.40 9.33
N ASN A 15 8.74 -7.31 9.85
CA ASN A 15 9.61 -6.14 9.67
C ASN A 15 9.83 -5.81 8.18
N ALA A 16 9.67 -6.78 7.28
CA ALA A 16 9.65 -6.52 5.85
C ALA A 16 8.61 -5.46 5.41
N ILE A 17 7.46 -5.39 6.07
CA ILE A 17 6.39 -4.43 5.76
C ILE A 17 6.84 -3.00 6.07
N GLU A 18 7.42 -2.79 7.24
CA GLU A 18 7.98 -1.49 7.65
C GLU A 18 9.09 -1.05 6.70
N LYS A 19 9.97 -1.97 6.29
CA LYS A 19 11.04 -1.70 5.31
C LYS A 19 10.48 -1.27 3.96
N VAL A 20 9.48 -2.01 3.44
CA VAL A 20 8.81 -1.65 2.18
C VAL A 20 8.16 -0.27 2.27
N GLY A 21 7.48 0.04 3.37
CA GLY A 21 6.92 1.38 3.61
C GLY A 21 8.02 2.43 3.61
N THR A 22 9.07 2.22 4.40
CA THR A 22 10.21 3.15 4.51
C THR A 22 10.87 3.42 3.17
N GLU A 23 11.11 2.39 2.36
CA GLU A 23 11.65 2.52 1.01
C GLU A 23 10.68 3.28 0.08
N MET A 24 9.38 2.94 0.11
CA MET A 24 8.34 3.57 -0.71
C MET A 24 8.18 5.08 -0.45
N PHE A 25 8.48 5.55 0.76
CA PHE A 25 8.35 6.95 1.16
C PHE A 25 9.71 7.63 1.44
N SER A 26 10.81 7.04 0.95
CA SER A 26 12.18 7.50 1.25
C SER A 26 12.59 8.78 0.52
N ASP A 27 11.94 9.11 -0.59
CA ASP A 27 12.18 10.32 -1.39
C ASP A 27 11.50 11.58 -0.81
N GLY A 28 10.81 11.44 0.32
CA GLY A 28 10.11 12.54 0.99
C GLY A 28 8.78 12.92 0.35
N GLU A 29 8.37 12.25 -0.73
CA GLU A 29 7.11 12.51 -1.41
C GLU A 29 6.03 11.53 -0.97
N MET A 30 4.99 12.04 -0.31
CA MET A 30 3.83 11.25 0.08
C MET A 30 2.57 11.79 -0.61
N ASN A 31 1.76 10.87 -1.14
CA ASN A 31 0.48 11.15 -1.78
C ASN A 31 -0.47 9.96 -1.59
N TRP A 32 -1.77 10.19 -1.83
CA TRP A 32 -2.80 9.17 -1.67
C TRP A 32 -2.59 7.93 -2.56
N GLY A 33 -2.01 8.09 -3.76
CA GLY A 33 -1.69 6.96 -4.63
C GLY A 33 -0.67 5.99 -4.01
N ARG A 34 0.36 6.50 -3.33
CA ARG A 34 1.33 5.67 -2.59
C ARG A 34 0.71 5.02 -1.35
N VAL A 35 -0.16 5.74 -0.63
CA VAL A 35 -0.92 5.17 0.51
C VAL A 35 -1.75 3.97 0.06
N VAL A 36 -2.52 4.12 -1.02
CA VAL A 36 -3.31 3.03 -1.61
C VAL A 36 -2.42 1.89 -2.08
N SER A 37 -1.28 2.19 -2.70
CA SER A 37 -0.34 1.17 -3.16
C SER A 37 0.23 0.34 -2.00
N PHE A 38 0.52 0.97 -0.85
CA PHE A 38 1.00 0.29 0.34
C PHE A 38 -0.07 -0.61 0.97
N ILE A 39 -1.33 -0.15 1.03
CA ILE A 39 -2.46 -0.95 1.50
C ILE A 39 -2.74 -2.13 0.55
N ALA A 40 -2.73 -1.89 -0.76
CA ALA A 40 -2.92 -2.93 -1.78
C ALA A 40 -1.82 -3.99 -1.72
N PHE A 41 -0.57 -3.58 -1.49
CA PHE A 41 0.54 -4.50 -1.23
C PHE A 41 0.22 -5.42 -0.03
N GLY A 42 -0.29 -4.86 1.08
CA GLY A 42 -0.76 -5.63 2.23
C GLY A 42 -1.86 -6.64 1.89
N ALA A 43 -2.85 -6.22 1.11
CA ALA A 43 -3.95 -7.09 0.68
C ALA A 43 -3.42 -8.28 -0.15
N VAL A 44 -2.52 -8.04 -1.10
CA VAL A 44 -1.89 -9.11 -1.91
C VAL A 44 -1.07 -10.05 -1.02
N MET A 45 -0.39 -9.54 0.01
CA MET A 45 0.29 -10.41 0.97
C MET A 45 -0.69 -11.23 1.82
N GLY A 46 -1.79 -10.62 2.26
CA GLY A 46 -2.86 -11.31 3.00
C GLY A 46 -3.46 -12.46 2.19
N GLU A 47 -3.73 -12.25 0.89
CA GLU A 47 -4.18 -13.33 -0.01
C GLU A 47 -3.16 -14.47 -0.09
N ARG A 48 -1.86 -14.16 -0.21
CA ARG A 48 -0.81 -15.19 -0.23
C ARG A 48 -0.71 -15.96 1.08
N LEU A 49 -0.82 -15.28 2.21
CA LEU A 49 -0.85 -15.94 3.52
C LEU A 49 -2.08 -16.83 3.67
N ALA A 50 -3.23 -16.42 3.14
CA ALA A 50 -4.44 -17.24 3.11
C ALA A 50 -4.24 -18.52 2.27
N ASP A 51 -3.62 -18.42 1.09
CA ASP A 51 -3.27 -19.57 0.24
C ASP A 51 -2.33 -20.56 0.95
N MET A 52 -1.47 -20.04 1.83
CA MET A 52 -0.55 -20.83 2.67
C MET A 52 -1.18 -21.30 4.00
N GLN A 53 -2.47 -21.03 4.22
CA GLN A 53 -3.22 -21.34 5.45
C GLN A 53 -2.66 -20.68 6.72
N MET A 54 -2.03 -19.51 6.60
CA MET A 54 -1.40 -18.74 7.68
C MET A 54 -2.28 -17.57 8.16
N GLN A 55 -3.51 -17.87 8.56
CA GLN A 55 -4.54 -16.87 8.88
C GLN A 55 -4.12 -15.93 10.01
N ASP A 56 -3.43 -16.45 11.03
CA ASP A 56 -2.93 -15.68 12.18
C ASP A 56 -1.97 -14.54 11.78
N LEU A 57 -1.35 -14.61 10.60
CA LEU A 57 -0.45 -13.58 10.11
C LEU A 57 -1.18 -12.47 9.31
N ILE A 58 -2.38 -12.72 8.80
CA ILE A 58 -3.12 -11.75 7.97
C ILE A 58 -3.49 -10.52 8.80
N ASP A 59 -4.01 -10.72 10.02
CA ASP A 59 -4.36 -9.64 10.92
C ASP A 59 -3.13 -8.81 11.31
N LEU A 60 -1.97 -9.46 11.44
CA LEU A 60 -0.72 -8.78 11.74
C LEU A 60 -0.20 -7.96 10.57
N VAL A 61 -0.38 -8.41 9.32
CA VAL A 61 -0.06 -7.59 8.15
C VAL A 61 -0.89 -6.30 8.14
N ALA A 62 -2.19 -6.42 8.42
CA ALA A 62 -3.07 -5.25 8.51
C ALA A 62 -2.68 -4.32 9.67
N GLU A 63 -2.31 -4.89 10.81
CA GLU A 63 -1.82 -4.15 11.97
C GLU A 63 -0.54 -3.38 11.64
N GLU A 64 0.48 -4.02 11.06
CA GLU A 64 1.75 -3.37 10.72
C GLU A 64 1.58 -2.22 9.72
N ILE A 65 0.74 -2.39 8.70
CA ILE A 65 0.43 -1.32 7.75
C ILE A 65 -0.27 -0.15 8.46
N THR A 66 -1.24 -0.46 9.32
CA THR A 66 -1.98 0.55 10.08
C THR A 66 -1.05 1.29 11.04
N GLN A 67 -0.19 0.57 11.76
CA GLN A 67 0.80 1.16 12.67
C GLN A 67 1.77 2.05 11.90
N TYR A 68 2.30 1.60 10.76
CA TYR A 68 3.19 2.41 9.93
C TYR A 68 2.54 3.74 9.51
N LEU A 69 1.33 3.68 8.95
CA LEU A 69 0.60 4.88 8.50
C LEU A 69 0.24 5.80 9.67
N THR A 70 -0.27 5.25 10.76
CA THR A 70 -0.80 6.02 11.89
C THR A 70 0.25 6.45 12.90
N GLN A 71 1.47 5.92 12.87
CA GLN A 71 2.58 6.34 13.74
C GLN A 71 3.62 7.13 12.94
N GLN A 72 4.14 6.57 11.84
CA GLN A 72 5.24 7.20 11.10
C GLN A 72 4.77 8.28 10.14
N LYS A 73 3.54 8.17 9.61
CA LYS A 73 2.98 9.11 8.62
C LYS A 73 1.77 9.89 9.14
N ARG A 74 1.57 9.91 10.46
CA ARG A 74 0.45 10.59 11.13
C ARG A 74 0.33 12.06 10.75
N GLU A 75 1.44 12.80 10.81
CA GLU A 75 1.44 14.24 10.54
C GLU A 75 1.00 14.55 9.11
N TRP A 76 1.44 13.72 8.15
CA TRP A 76 1.00 13.86 6.77
C TRP A 76 -0.50 13.60 6.63
N LEU A 77 -1.00 12.50 7.22
CA LEU A 77 -2.44 12.20 7.20
C LEU A 77 -3.26 13.36 7.78
N GLN A 78 -2.86 13.91 8.93
CA GLN A 78 -3.55 15.05 9.55
C GLN A 78 -3.51 16.30 8.68
N LYS A 79 -2.37 16.60 8.06
CA LYS A 79 -2.22 17.74 7.14
C LYS A 79 -3.10 17.60 5.90
N HIS A 80 -3.41 16.37 5.49
CA HIS A 80 -4.24 16.05 4.34
C HIS A 80 -5.67 15.62 4.73
N ASN A 81 -6.22 16.16 5.82
CA ASN A 81 -7.60 15.93 6.28
C ASN A 81 -7.96 14.46 6.55
N GLY A 82 -6.97 13.63 6.91
CA GLY A 82 -7.17 12.23 7.23
C GLY A 82 -7.87 11.45 6.12
N TRP A 83 -8.74 10.52 6.49
CA TRP A 83 -9.52 9.74 5.53
C TRP A 83 -10.61 10.56 4.82
N ASP A 84 -11.02 11.70 5.37
CA ASP A 84 -11.95 12.61 4.68
C ASP A 84 -11.25 13.21 3.44
N GLY A 85 -9.99 13.65 3.58
CA GLY A 85 -9.20 14.13 2.44
C GLY A 85 -8.81 13.03 1.43
N PHE A 86 -8.80 11.76 1.84
CA PHE A 86 -8.73 10.63 0.90
C PHE A 86 -9.99 10.56 0.05
N THR A 87 -11.15 10.62 0.69
CA THR A 87 -12.45 10.58 0.01
C THR A 87 -12.59 11.75 -0.95
N GLU A 88 -12.31 12.97 -0.50
CA GLU A 88 -12.31 14.19 -1.32
C GLU A 88 -11.39 14.06 -2.54
N PHE A 89 -10.15 13.60 -2.35
CA PHE A 89 -9.20 13.41 -3.45
C PHE A 89 -9.74 12.45 -4.50
N PHE A 90 -10.40 11.37 -4.11
CA PHE A 90 -10.88 10.35 -5.03
C PHE A 90 -12.28 10.64 -5.61
N GLU A 91 -13.09 11.47 -4.95
CA GLU A 91 -14.35 11.99 -5.47
C GLU A 91 -14.13 13.09 -6.52
N GLU A 92 -13.20 14.01 -6.27
CA GLU A 92 -12.87 15.09 -7.23
C GLU A 92 -12.19 14.57 -8.50
N ASN A 93 -11.44 13.46 -8.40
CA ASN A 93 -10.70 12.89 -9.52
C ASN A 93 -11.52 11.88 -10.36
N ASP A 94 -12.86 11.92 -10.30
CA ASP A 94 -13.84 11.09 -11.04
C ASP A 94 -13.21 9.83 -11.63
N LEU A 95 -12.96 8.82 -10.78
CA LEU A 95 -12.09 7.69 -11.09
C LEU A 95 -12.74 6.75 -12.11
N GLU A 96 -12.66 7.15 -13.38
CA GLU A 96 -12.98 6.31 -14.53
C GLU A 96 -12.13 5.04 -14.54
N ASP A 97 -12.63 4.03 -15.26
CA ASP A 97 -12.11 2.65 -15.44
C ASP A 97 -10.59 2.47 -15.44
N SER A 98 -9.83 3.48 -15.85
CA SER A 98 -8.38 3.53 -15.88
C SER A 98 -7.74 3.40 -14.49
N THR A 99 -8.26 4.03 -13.44
CA THR A 99 -7.64 3.94 -12.10
C THR A 99 -7.93 2.60 -11.43
N LYS A 100 -9.12 2.03 -11.67
CA LYS A 100 -9.43 0.63 -11.28
C LYS A 100 -8.51 -0.35 -12.00
N LYS A 101 -8.22 -0.13 -13.28
CA LYS A 101 -7.25 -0.91 -14.06
C LYS A 101 -5.83 -0.75 -13.52
N VAL A 102 -5.40 0.47 -13.17
CA VAL A 102 -4.07 0.72 -12.57
C VAL A 102 -3.96 0.04 -11.21
N LEU A 103 -4.98 0.15 -10.35
CA LEU A 103 -5.01 -0.54 -9.06
C LEU A 103 -4.96 -2.06 -9.22
N MET A 104 -5.74 -2.62 -10.17
CA MET A 104 -5.68 -4.05 -10.50
C MET A 104 -4.31 -4.47 -11.07
N VAL A 105 -3.64 -3.65 -11.87
CA VAL A 105 -2.29 -3.94 -12.42
C VAL A 105 -1.23 -3.90 -11.32
N VAL A 106 -1.30 -2.92 -10.41
CA VAL A 106 -0.39 -2.81 -9.26
C VAL A 106 -0.55 -4.03 -8.33
N ALA A 107 -1.80 -4.40 -8.03
CA ALA A 107 -2.10 -5.57 -7.20
C ALA A 107 -1.65 -6.90 -7.86
N SER A 108 -1.86 -7.07 -9.17
CA SER A 108 -1.57 -8.33 -9.87
C SER A 108 -0.08 -8.58 -10.17
N VAL A 109 0.71 -7.54 -10.46
CA VAL A 109 2.11 -7.72 -10.90
C VAL A 109 3.12 -7.47 -9.78
N GLY A 110 2.73 -6.72 -8.74
CA GLY A 110 3.57 -6.41 -7.59
C GLY A 110 4.85 -5.64 -7.96
N LEU A 111 4.84 -4.93 -9.09
CA LEU A 111 5.69 -3.81 -9.53
C LEU A 111 5.59 -3.67 -11.06
N ALA A 112 4.91 -2.64 -11.53
CA ALA A 112 5.22 -1.99 -12.80
C ALA A 112 5.08 -0.47 -12.60
N GLY A 113 5.95 0.09 -11.76
CA GLY A 113 6.32 1.49 -11.90
C GLY A 113 7.14 1.66 -13.17
N ALA A 114 6.68 2.51 -14.09
CA ALA A 114 7.46 3.27 -15.09
C ALA A 114 6.59 4.01 -16.14
N GLY A 115 5.26 3.85 -16.14
CA GLY A 115 4.36 4.54 -17.08
C GLY A 115 3.49 5.66 -16.49
N ILE A 116 3.59 5.93 -15.18
CA ILE A 116 2.58 6.69 -14.42
C ILE A 116 2.98 8.17 -14.22
N LEU A 117 4.12 8.62 -14.78
CA LEU A 117 4.57 10.01 -14.55
C LEU A 117 3.89 11.05 -15.47
N HIS A 118 3.20 10.63 -16.53
CA HIS A 118 2.57 11.56 -17.48
C HIS A 118 1.09 11.88 -17.21
N TRP A 119 0.44 11.23 -16.24
CA TRP A 119 -1.00 11.39 -15.95
C TRP A 119 -1.32 12.31 -14.76
N LEU A 120 -0.32 12.96 -14.16
CA LEU A 120 -0.47 13.92 -13.06
C LEU A 120 -0.02 15.34 -13.44
N ARG A 121 -0.38 15.79 -14.64
CA ARG A 121 -0.40 17.22 -15.00
C ARG A 121 -1.80 17.62 -15.44
#